data_AF-A0A3B8J125-F1
#
_entry.id   AF-A0A3B8J125-F1
#
_cell.length_a   1.000
_cell.length_b   1.000
_cell.length_c   1.000
_cell.angle_alpha   90.00
_cell.angle_beta   90.00
_cell.angle_gamma   90.00
#
_symmetry.space_group_name_H-M   'P 1'
#
loop_
_entity.id
_entity.type
_entity.pdbx_description
1 polymer ?
#
loop_
_entity_poly.entity_id
_entity_poly.type
_entity_poly.pdbx_seq_one_letter_code
_entity_poly.pdbx_strand_id
1 'polypeptide(L)'
;MALAYAYYPYTLQFTFAAGTSRGVLREKKTWFLKLWDEQTPEVFGLGEAGPLVGLSIDDRPEMRAVLEGLQERIAQADVPTN
;
A
#
# COMPACT_ATOMS: atom_id res chain seq x y z
N MET A 1 15.23 5.15 -15.22
CA MET A 1 15.78 5.25 -13.86
C MET A 1 15.17 4.13 -13.03
N ALA A 2 15.92 3.49 -12.15
CA ALA A 2 15.35 2.47 -11.25
C ALA A 2 14.86 3.16 -9.98
N LEU A 3 13.56 3.04 -9.67
CA LEU A 3 13.01 3.55 -8.42
C LEU A 3 13.25 2.53 -7.29
N ALA A 4 13.64 3.03 -6.13
CA ALA A 4 13.65 2.26 -4.91
C ALA A 4 12.23 2.20 -4.32
N TYR A 5 11.97 1.12 -3.59
CA TYR A 5 10.65 0.79 -3.06
C TYR A 5 10.74 0.29 -1.62
N ALA A 6 9.79 0.70 -0.79
CA ALA A 6 9.56 0.16 0.53
C ALA A 6 8.07 0.18 0.86
N TYR A 7 7.63 -0.73 1.72
CA TYR A 7 6.29 -0.69 2.29
C TYR A 7 6.30 -0.91 3.79
N TYR A 8 5.30 -0.35 4.46
CA TYR A 8 5.19 -0.34 5.91
C TYR A 8 3.78 -0.77 6.33
N PRO A 9 3.62 -1.90 7.05
CA PRO A 9 2.33 -2.26 7.61
C PRO A 9 1.94 -1.26 8.71
N TYR A 10 0.67 -0.89 8.72
CA TYR A 10 0.11 0.01 9.71
C TYR A 10 -1.32 -0.40 10.05
N THR A 11 -1.70 -0.30 11.32
CA THR A 11 -3.09 -0.51 11.76
C THR A 11 -3.69 0.84 12.10
N LEU A 12 -4.60 1.32 11.24
CA LEU A 12 -5.38 2.51 11.50
C LEU A 12 -6.44 2.19 12.57
N GLN A 13 -6.45 2.96 13.64
CA GLN A 13 -7.47 2.89 14.68
C GLN A 13 -8.54 3.95 14.37
N PHE A 14 -9.77 3.54 14.15
CA PHE A 14 -10.85 4.48 13.91
C PHE A 14 -11.25 5.18 15.20
N THR A 15 -11.46 6.49 15.13
CA THR A 15 -11.92 7.30 16.26
C THR A 15 -13.37 7.01 16.64
N PHE A 16 -14.10 6.29 15.78
CA PHE A 16 -15.46 5.82 16.01
C PHE A 16 -15.65 4.41 15.45
N ALA A 17 -16.71 3.74 15.90
CA ALA A 17 -17.10 2.44 15.38
C ALA A 17 -17.77 2.59 14.01
N ALA A 18 -17.07 2.23 12.93
CA ALA A 18 -17.55 2.38 11.57
C ALA A 18 -18.49 1.24 11.17
N GLY A 19 -19.79 1.51 11.10
CA GLY A 19 -20.79 0.55 10.63
C GLY A 19 -20.69 0.30 9.12
N THR A 20 -20.82 -0.96 8.72
CA THR A 20 -20.87 -1.39 7.32
C THR A 20 -22.00 -2.42 7.14
N SER A 21 -22.37 -2.75 5.89
CA SER A 21 -23.34 -3.82 5.61
C SER A 21 -22.92 -5.20 6.14
N ARG A 22 -21.65 -5.35 6.53
CA ARG A 22 -21.03 -6.60 6.97
C ARG A 22 -20.54 -6.56 8.42
N GLY A 23 -20.95 -5.55 9.19
CA GLY A 23 -20.61 -5.40 10.61
C GLY A 23 -19.87 -4.10 10.91
N VAL A 24 -19.27 -4.04 12.11
CA VAL A 24 -18.65 -2.82 12.64
C VAL A 24 -17.12 -2.94 12.59
N LEU A 25 -16.46 -1.97 11.97
CA LEU A 25 -15.01 -1.84 11.94
C LEU A 25 -14.54 -0.86 13.01
N ARG A 26 -13.53 -1.26 13.78
CA ARG A 26 -12.83 -0.40 14.75
C ARG A 26 -11.39 -0.10 14.35
N GLU A 27 -10.83 -0.97 13.53
CA GLU A 27 -9.49 -0.83 12.99
C GLU A 27 -9.46 -1.25 11.52
N LYS A 28 -8.44 -0.78 10.79
CA LYS A 28 -8.16 -1.14 9.40
C LYS A 28 -6.66 -1.42 9.27
N LYS A 29 -6.33 -2.63 8.83
CA LYS A 29 -4.96 -2.95 8.39
C LYS A 29 -4.71 -2.30 7.03
N THR A 30 -3.59 -1.62 6.91
CA THR A 30 -3.17 -0.97 5.67
C THR A 30 -1.65 -1.06 5.52
N TRP A 31 -1.17 -0.85 4.32
CA TRP A 31 0.24 -0.75 4.01
C TRP A 31 0.49 0.58 3.32
N PHE A 32 1.45 1.35 3.82
CA PHE A 32 1.94 2.54 3.15
C PHE A 32 3.12 2.16 2.26
N LEU A 33 3.10 2.62 1.02
CA LEU A 33 4.12 2.36 0.01
C LEU A 33 4.89 3.65 -0.21
N LYS A 34 6.22 3.55 -0.28
CA LYS A 34 7.11 4.64 -0.66
C LYS A 34 7.88 4.25 -1.90
N LEU A 35 7.90 5.13 -2.89
CA LEU A 35 8.68 5.04 -4.12
C LEU A 35 9.55 6.28 -4.24
N TRP A 36 10.84 6.13 -4.50
CA TRP A 36 11.75 7.26 -4.64
C TRP A 36 12.88 6.93 -5.62
N ASP A 37 13.50 7.97 -6.16
CA ASP A 37 14.75 7.85 -6.89
C ASP A 37 15.92 7.89 -5.89
N GLU A 38 16.86 6.95 -5.98
CA GLU A 38 18.03 6.90 -5.09
C GLU A 38 18.95 8.12 -5.27
N GLN A 39 18.93 8.77 -6.44
CA GLN A 39 19.71 9.97 -6.68
C GLN A 39 19.08 11.23 -6.09
N THR A 40 17.75 11.23 -5.90
CA THR A 40 16.97 12.35 -5.37
C THR A 40 15.96 11.86 -4.31
N PRO A 41 16.43 11.32 -3.17
CA PRO A 41 15.59 10.63 -2.18
C PRO A 41 14.53 11.53 -1.50
N GLU A 42 14.68 12.85 -1.60
CA GLU A 42 13.72 13.87 -1.18
C GLU A 42 12.49 13.96 -2.10
N VAL A 43 12.60 13.51 -3.35
CA VAL A 43 11.49 13.40 -4.30
C VAL A 43 10.93 11.99 -4.24
N PHE A 44 9.73 11.85 -3.67
CA PHE A 44 9.11 10.54 -3.49
C PHE A 44 7.59 10.58 -3.65
N GLY A 45 7.04 9.45 -4.08
CA GLY A 45 5.61 9.18 -4.08
C GLY A 45 5.21 8.32 -2.87
N LEU A 46 4.05 8.61 -2.30
CA LEU A 46 3.41 7.78 -1.29
C LEU A 46 2.12 7.16 -1.84
N GLY A 47 1.92 5.89 -1.57
CA GLY A 47 0.70 5.15 -1.89
C GLY A 47 0.16 4.39 -0.69
N GLU A 48 -1.10 3.96 -0.77
CA GLU A 48 -1.74 3.11 0.22
C GLU A 48 -2.29 1.84 -0.46
N ALA A 49 -2.01 0.68 0.13
CA ALA A 49 -2.75 -0.55 -0.13
C ALA A 49 -3.49 -0.91 1.17
N GLY A 50 -4.80 -0.73 1.22
CA GLY A 50 -5.58 -0.91 2.45
C GLY A 50 -6.92 -1.57 2.20
N PRO A 51 -6.97 -2.88 1.91
CA PRO A 51 -8.23 -3.59 1.75
C PRO A 51 -9.04 -3.52 3.06
N LEU A 52 -10.36 -3.34 2.92
CA LEU A 52 -11.30 -3.43 4.02
C LEU A 52 -11.71 -4.90 4.19
N VAL A 53 -11.48 -5.46 5.38
CA VAL A 53 -11.76 -6.86 5.69
C VAL A 53 -13.23 -7.19 5.44
N GLY A 54 -13.50 -8.24 4.66
CA GLY A 54 -14.81 -8.68 4.22
C GLY A 54 -15.49 -7.76 3.20
N LEU A 55 -14.90 -6.60 2.87
CA LEU A 55 -15.49 -5.57 2.01
C LEU A 55 -14.82 -5.41 0.65
N SER A 56 -13.48 -5.35 0.65
CA SER A 56 -12.68 -5.19 -0.55
C SER A 56 -12.56 -6.50 -1.31
N ILE A 57 -12.60 -6.44 -2.64
CA ILE A 57 -12.27 -7.59 -3.50
C ILE A 57 -10.82 -8.07 -3.28
N ASP A 58 -9.97 -7.16 -2.82
CA ASP A 58 -8.56 -7.40 -2.51
C ASP A 58 -8.31 -7.86 -1.07
N ASP A 59 -9.35 -8.08 -0.27
CA ASP A 59 -9.21 -8.71 1.05
C ASP A 59 -8.90 -10.20 0.87
N ARG A 60 -7.62 -10.46 0.59
CA ARG A 60 -7.12 -11.78 0.22
C ARG A 60 -5.79 -12.06 0.92
N PRO A 61 -5.53 -13.31 1.34
CA PRO A 61 -4.29 -13.69 2.03
C PRO A 61 -3.02 -13.35 1.24
N GLU A 62 -3.10 -13.29 -0.09
CA GLU A 62 -1.99 -13.07 -1.00
C GLU A 62 -1.51 -11.62 -1.04
N MET A 63 -2.22 -10.67 -0.41
CA MET A 63 -1.85 -9.25 -0.40
C MET A 63 -0.39 -9.03 0.01
N ARG A 64 0.09 -9.77 1.01
CA ARG A 64 1.49 -9.68 1.45
C ARG A 64 2.46 -10.10 0.36
N ALA A 65 2.20 -11.21 -0.32
CA ALA A 65 3.05 -11.70 -1.41
C ALA A 65 3.07 -10.72 -2.59
N VAL A 66 1.93 -10.06 -2.87
CA VAL A 66 1.83 -9.01 -3.90
C VAL A 66 2.72 -7.81 -3.56
N LEU A 67 2.75 -7.38 -2.29
CA LEU A 67 3.61 -6.28 -1.83
C LEU A 67 5.09 -6.66 -1.91
N GLU A 68 5.46 -7.88 -1.52
CA GLU A 68 6.83 -8.38 -1.60
C GLU A 68 7.33 -8.45 -3.05
N GLY A 69 6.49 -8.90 -4.00
CA GLY A 69 6.83 -8.96 -5.42
C GLY A 69 6.77 -7.62 -6.16
N LEU A 70 6.34 -6.53 -5.51
CA LEU A 70 6.14 -5.25 -6.20
C LEU A 70 7.46 -4.63 -6.66
N GLN A 71 8.55 -4.87 -5.92
CA GLN A 71 9.88 -4.33 -6.24
C GLN A 71 10.33 -4.71 -7.67
N GLU A 72 10.16 -5.98 -8.05
CA GLU A 72 10.55 -6.46 -9.38
C GLU A 72 9.73 -5.80 -10.49
N ARG A 73 8.43 -5.57 -10.24
CA ARG A 73 7.52 -4.93 -11.20
C ARG A 73 7.83 -3.45 -11.36
N ILE A 74 8.19 -2.77 -10.28
CA ILE A 74 8.60 -1.36 -10.29
C ILE A 74 9.89 -1.18 -11.09
N ALA A 75 10.86 -2.09 -10.93
CA ALA A 75 12.12 -2.04 -11.67
C ALA A 75 11.94 -2.15 -13.19
N GLN A 76 10.83 -2.74 -13.65
CA GLN A 76 10.49 -2.90 -15.06
C GLN A 76 9.53 -1.82 -15.58
N ALA A 77 9.02 -0.95 -14.72
CA ALA A 77 8.07 0.07 -15.10
C ALA A 77 8.75 1.18 -15.91
N ASP A 78 8.12 1.56 -17.03
CA ASP A 78 8.53 2.75 -17.78
C ASP A 78 7.99 3.98 -17.05
N VAL A 79 8.87 4.69 -16.35
CA VAL A 79 8.53 5.90 -15.59
C VAL A 79 8.86 7.11 -16.47
N PRO A 80 7.86 7.88 -16.90
CA PRO A 80 8.10 9.07 -17.72
C PRO A 80 8.98 10.07 -16.97
N THR A 81 10.01 10.58 -17.66
CA THR A 81 10.78 11.73 -17.20
C THR A 81 10.16 13.00 -17.76
N ASN A 82 9.91 13.98 -16.88
CA ASN A 82 9.51 15.34 -17.29
C ASN A 82 10.70 16.11 -17.88
#